data_AF-B0ERR4-F1
#
_entry.id   AF-B0ERR4-F1
#
_cell.length_a   1.000
_cell.length_b   1.000
_cell.length_c   1.000
_cell.angle_alpha   90.00
_cell.angle_beta   90.00
_cell.angle_gamma   90.00
#
_symmetry.space_group_name_H-M   'P 1'
#
loop_
_entity.id
_entity.type
_entity.pdbx_description
1 polymer ?
#
loop_
_entity_poly.entity_id
_entity_poly.type
_entity_poly.pdbx_seq_one_letter_code
_entity_poly.pdbx_strand_id
1 'polypeptide(L)'
;MCFKEIYGNVVLELGQEKYEIDENHEIVLKVSPFHVEFNPSQYGLRDRITLQFIIDKMKVGSQQKTLIIHEADKLTKEAQFTVRRAMETGNWRYIFITENISAMMKPLRSRCLDIRIELPTYDELDRLITNICQQEHTHITQKDKEMILNSNNGNLRTTLITLFVYIQTKRLFKPTWKISCELIVKTIVVTPNVEVIQKLIRPKLCEFIENGLSPSLILKEIFTLCMNSNIDQLYKLGVVEIIHKFVCCSSLSFNLTTF
;
A
#
# COMPACT_ATOMS: atom_id res chain seq x y z
N MET A 1 7.24 -17.14 -0.33
CA MET A 1 7.38 -18.61 -0.47
C MET A 1 8.61 -18.98 -1.29
N CYS A 2 8.79 -18.48 -2.51
CA CYS A 2 9.85 -18.96 -3.42
C CYS A 2 11.30 -18.87 -2.89
N PHE A 3 11.71 -17.79 -2.22
CA PHE A 3 13.11 -17.69 -1.74
C PHE A 3 13.41 -18.64 -0.58
N LYS A 4 12.43 -18.90 0.29
CA LYS A 4 12.57 -19.82 1.42
C LYS A 4 12.75 -21.26 0.95
N GLU A 5 12.12 -21.62 -0.17
CA GLU A 5 12.29 -22.94 -0.79
C GLU A 5 13.65 -23.09 -1.49
N ILE A 6 14.16 -22.03 -2.11
CA ILE A 6 15.43 -22.08 -2.87
C ILE A 6 16.66 -21.96 -1.96
N TYR A 7 16.59 -21.13 -0.92
CA TYR A 7 17.74 -20.74 -0.10
C TYR A 7 17.53 -21.01 1.41
N GLY A 8 16.41 -21.64 1.79
CA GLY A 8 16.11 -22.00 3.17
C GLY A 8 15.75 -20.81 4.07
N ASN A 9 15.79 -21.03 5.39
CA ASN A 9 15.45 -20.02 6.39
C ASN A 9 16.47 -18.86 6.46
N VAL A 10 17.69 -19.05 5.95
CA VAL A 10 18.79 -18.06 5.97
C VAL A 10 18.43 -16.80 5.17
N VAL A 11 17.48 -16.88 4.23
CA VAL A 11 16.95 -15.71 3.52
C VAL A 11 16.28 -14.72 4.47
N LEU A 12 15.64 -15.22 5.53
CA LEU A 12 14.88 -14.37 6.44
C LEU A 12 15.79 -13.59 7.41
N GLU A 13 17.07 -13.91 7.47
CA GLU A 13 18.07 -13.16 8.21
C GLU A 13 18.43 -11.88 7.44
N LEU A 14 17.70 -10.81 7.76
CA LEU A 14 17.92 -9.47 7.22
C LEU A 14 18.76 -8.66 8.21
N GLY A 15 20.00 -8.36 7.82
CA GLY A 15 20.82 -7.35 8.47
C GLY A 15 20.41 -5.94 8.02
N GLN A 16 20.70 -4.95 8.86
CA GLN A 16 20.63 -3.54 8.46
C GLN A 16 22.05 -3.02 8.25
N GLU A 17 22.34 -2.59 7.04
CA GLU A 17 23.61 -1.94 6.71
C GLU A 17 23.35 -0.46 6.45
N LYS A 18 24.10 0.40 7.13
CA LYS A 18 24.04 1.85 6.94
C LYS A 18 25.15 2.30 6.00
N TYR A 19 24.81 3.15 5.06
CA TYR A 19 25.77 3.77 4.16
C TYR A 19 25.56 5.27 4.12
N GLU A 20 26.66 6.01 4.16
CA GLU A 20 26.69 7.43 3.83
C GLU A 20 27.02 7.56 2.35
N ILE A 21 26.10 8.15 1.59
CA ILE A 21 26.35 8.48 0.18
C ILE A 21 27.03 9.84 0.08
N ASP A 22 26.56 10.83 0.87
CA ASP A 22 27.05 12.21 0.95
C ASP A 22 26.94 12.73 2.40
N GLU A 23 27.56 13.87 2.73
CA GLU A 23 27.57 14.50 4.09
C GLU A 23 26.19 14.70 4.73
N ASN A 24 25.10 14.63 3.96
CA ASN A 24 23.70 14.78 4.42
C ASN A 24 22.78 13.65 3.93
N HIS A 25 23.31 12.48 3.55
CA HIS A 25 22.49 11.39 3.03
C HIS A 25 22.95 10.01 3.51
N GLU A 26 22.42 9.62 4.67
CA GLU A 26 22.46 8.24 5.15
C GLU A 26 21.35 7.40 4.51
N ILE A 27 21.70 6.20 4.08
CA ILE A 27 20.76 5.18 3.62
C ILE A 27 20.86 3.96 4.55
N VAL A 28 19.70 3.40 4.89
CA VAL A 28 19.62 2.14 5.64
C VAL A 28 19.09 1.08 4.69
N LEU A 29 19.93 0.10 4.36
CA LEU A 29 19.54 -1.00 3.48
C LEU A 29 19.30 -2.25 4.30
N LYS A 30 18.26 -2.99 3.93
CA LYS A 30 18.04 -4.34 4.43
C LYS A 30 18.74 -5.32 3.50
N VAL A 31 19.73 -6.00 4.05
CA VAL A 31 20.62 -6.87 3.28
C VAL A 31 20.61 -8.26 3.88
N SER A 32 20.41 -9.23 3.01
CA SER A 32 20.55 -10.66 3.26
C SER A 32 21.74 -11.18 2.43
N PRO A 33 22.32 -12.35 2.75
CA PRO A 33 23.37 -12.95 1.94
C PRO A 33 22.99 -13.10 0.45
N PHE A 34 21.71 -13.30 0.16
CA PHE A 34 21.21 -13.60 -1.20
C PHE A 34 20.44 -12.47 -1.87
N HIS A 35 19.95 -11.49 -1.09
CA HIS A 35 19.12 -10.43 -1.65
C HIS A 35 19.23 -9.12 -0.88
N VAL A 36 18.84 -8.04 -1.53
CA VAL A 36 18.76 -6.69 -0.96
C VAL A 36 17.36 -6.17 -1.19
N GLU A 37 16.74 -5.60 -0.16
CA GLU A 37 15.45 -4.95 -0.27
C GLU A 37 15.62 -3.42 -0.38
N PHE A 38 14.87 -2.82 -1.29
CA PHE A 38 14.83 -1.39 -1.52
C PHE A 38 13.37 -0.90 -1.54
N ASN A 39 13.09 0.18 -0.83
CA ASN A 39 11.79 0.85 -0.87
C ASN A 39 11.98 2.33 -1.28
N PRO A 40 11.50 2.75 -2.46
CA PRO A 40 11.68 4.11 -2.97
C PRO A 40 11.00 5.18 -2.10
N SER A 41 9.90 4.85 -1.42
CA SER A 41 9.18 5.79 -0.55
C SER A 41 10.04 6.32 0.60
N GLN A 42 11.08 5.59 1.01
CA GLN A 42 11.99 6.01 2.07
C GLN A 42 12.96 7.11 1.63
N TYR A 43 13.24 7.20 0.32
CA TYR A 43 14.27 8.08 -0.23
C TYR A 43 13.69 9.22 -1.09
N GLY A 44 12.39 9.20 -1.37
CA GLY A 44 11.69 10.27 -2.09
C GLY A 44 12.31 10.56 -3.45
N LEU A 45 12.61 11.85 -3.72
CA LEU A 45 13.22 12.29 -4.98
C LEU A 45 14.69 11.86 -5.16
N ARG A 46 15.32 11.28 -4.14
CA ARG A 46 16.72 10.82 -4.20
C ARG A 46 16.85 9.35 -4.60
N ASP A 47 15.73 8.69 -4.93
CA ASP A 47 15.66 7.27 -5.30
C ASP A 47 16.66 6.88 -6.39
N ARG A 48 16.88 7.72 -7.40
CA ARG A 48 17.86 7.51 -8.47
C ARG A 48 19.29 7.37 -7.95
N ILE A 49 19.73 8.26 -7.07
CA ILE A 49 21.11 8.29 -6.57
C ILE A 49 21.34 7.08 -5.66
N THR A 50 20.39 6.81 -4.77
CA THR A 50 20.44 5.65 -3.88
C THR A 50 20.48 4.34 -4.68
N LEU A 51 19.63 4.19 -5.70
CA LEU A 51 19.64 3.00 -6.57
C LEU A 51 20.96 2.85 -7.33
N GLN A 52 21.51 3.95 -7.86
CA GLN A 52 22.79 3.93 -8.55
C GLN A 52 23.91 3.44 -7.61
N PHE A 53 23.98 3.99 -6.39
CA PHE A 53 24.94 3.57 -5.37
C PHE A 53 24.82 2.08 -5.05
N ILE A 54 23.58 1.61 -4.84
CA ILE A 54 23.29 0.20 -4.60
C ILE A 54 23.83 -0.63 -5.78
N ILE A 55 23.43 -0.32 -7.01
CA ILE A 55 23.85 -1.06 -8.21
C ILE A 55 25.37 -1.09 -8.38
N ASP A 56 26.07 0.01 -8.10
CA ASP A 56 27.52 0.07 -8.26
C ASP A 56 28.24 -0.72 -7.17
N LYS A 57 27.75 -0.68 -5.93
CA LYS A 57 28.23 -1.57 -4.87
C LYS A 57 28.03 -3.04 -5.22
N MET A 58 26.90 -3.34 -5.86
CA MET A 58 26.52 -4.69 -6.27
C MET A 58 27.44 -5.26 -7.36
N LYS A 59 28.01 -4.44 -8.26
CA LYS A 59 28.93 -4.92 -9.31
C LYS A 59 30.22 -5.56 -8.79
N VAL A 60 30.64 -5.24 -7.57
CA VAL A 60 31.93 -5.66 -7.00
C VAL A 60 31.88 -7.08 -6.40
N GLY A 61 30.69 -7.71 -6.29
CA GLY A 61 30.51 -9.05 -5.71
C GLY A 61 30.46 -10.19 -6.73
N SER A 62 31.09 -11.32 -6.42
CA SER A 62 31.11 -12.54 -7.26
C SER A 62 29.85 -13.42 -7.14
N GLN A 63 28.97 -13.14 -6.18
CA GLN A 63 27.75 -13.91 -5.95
C GLN A 63 26.53 -13.28 -6.64
N GLN A 64 25.76 -14.11 -7.34
CA GLN A 64 24.45 -13.71 -7.87
C GLN A 64 23.51 -13.34 -6.71
N LYS A 65 23.23 -12.05 -6.58
CA LYS A 65 22.31 -11.52 -5.59
C LYS A 65 21.06 -10.97 -6.27
N THR A 66 19.95 -10.97 -5.55
CA THR A 66 18.66 -10.47 -6.03
C THR A 66 18.36 -9.10 -5.45
N LEU A 67 17.95 -8.13 -6.26
CA LEU A 67 17.41 -6.85 -5.79
C LEU A 67 15.88 -6.91 -5.79
N ILE A 68 15.27 -6.74 -4.61
CA ILE A 68 13.83 -6.66 -4.42
C ILE A 68 13.46 -5.19 -4.23
N ILE A 69 12.63 -4.67 -5.14
CA ILE A 69 12.14 -3.30 -5.09
C ILE A 69 10.66 -3.35 -4.71
N HIS A 70 10.35 -2.85 -3.51
CA HIS A 70 8.98 -2.66 -3.05
C HIS A 70 8.40 -1.37 -3.63
N GLU A 71 7.07 -1.34 -3.81
CA GLU A 71 6.35 -0.14 -4.29
C GLU A 71 6.97 0.47 -5.55
N ALA A 72 7.34 -0.37 -6.53
CA ALA A 72 8.08 0.05 -7.72
C ALA A 72 7.34 1.11 -8.57
N ASP A 73 6.01 1.23 -8.43
CA ASP A 73 5.19 2.29 -9.01
C ASP A 73 5.56 3.70 -8.52
N LYS A 74 6.19 3.80 -7.35
CA LYS A 74 6.65 5.09 -6.80
C LYS A 74 8.03 5.51 -7.26
N LEU A 75 8.72 4.68 -8.06
CA LEU A 75 10.00 5.04 -8.65
C LEU A 75 9.85 6.18 -9.65
N THR A 76 10.76 7.16 -9.57
CA THR A 76 10.90 8.19 -10.58
C THR A 76 11.27 7.57 -11.93
N LYS A 77 10.87 8.23 -13.04
CA LYS A 77 11.23 7.76 -14.39
C LYS A 77 12.74 7.62 -14.56
N GLU A 78 13.51 8.52 -13.98
CA GLU A 78 14.97 8.47 -14.05
C GLU A 78 15.54 7.27 -13.28
N ALA A 79 15.01 6.96 -12.09
CA ALA A 79 15.37 5.77 -11.35
C ALA A 79 15.04 4.49 -12.14
N GLN A 80 13.87 4.42 -12.78
CA GLN A 80 13.49 3.30 -13.65
C GLN A 80 14.46 3.13 -14.83
N PHE A 81 14.91 4.24 -15.45
CA PHE A 81 15.93 4.20 -16.50
C PHE A 81 17.29 3.68 -15.98
N THR A 82 17.69 4.08 -14.78
CA THR A 82 18.92 3.57 -14.15
C THR A 82 18.84 2.07 -13.93
N VAL A 83 17.74 1.56 -13.36
CA VAL A 83 17.54 0.12 -13.15
C VAL A 83 17.55 -0.63 -14.48
N ARG A 84 16.87 -0.11 -15.50
CA ARG A 84 16.87 -0.71 -16.85
C ARG A 84 18.29 -0.87 -17.40
N ARG A 85 19.16 0.15 -17.28
CA ARG A 85 20.56 0.06 -17.72
C ARG A 85 21.36 -0.97 -16.92
N ALA A 86 21.09 -1.07 -15.62
CA ALA A 86 21.75 -2.04 -14.75
C ALA A 86 21.36 -3.50 -15.08
N MET A 87 20.09 -3.74 -15.45
CA MET A 87 19.62 -5.06 -15.87
C MET A 87 20.37 -5.64 -17.08
N GLU A 88 20.95 -4.78 -17.93
CA GLU A 88 21.68 -5.19 -19.13
C GLU A 88 23.14 -5.54 -18.85
N THR A 89 23.70 -5.10 -17.73
CA THR A 89 25.14 -5.17 -17.43
C THR A 89 25.47 -6.04 -16.22
N GLY A 90 24.47 -6.42 -15.42
CA GLY A 90 24.68 -7.12 -14.15
C GLY A 90 24.28 -8.60 -14.16
N ASN A 91 25.04 -9.42 -13.43
CA ASN A 91 24.70 -10.82 -13.08
C ASN A 91 23.66 -10.92 -11.95
N TRP A 92 22.67 -10.02 -11.92
CA TRP A 92 21.74 -9.84 -10.80
C TRP A 92 20.30 -10.10 -11.24
N ARG A 93 19.51 -10.67 -10.33
CA ARG A 93 18.07 -10.86 -10.55
C ARG A 93 17.32 -9.68 -9.94
N TYR A 94 16.25 -9.24 -10.59
CA TYR A 94 15.42 -8.12 -10.13
C TYR A 94 14.00 -8.58 -9.90
N ILE A 95 13.42 -8.17 -8.78
CA ILE A 95 12.02 -8.41 -8.44
C ILE A 95 11.38 -7.07 -8.14
N PHE A 96 10.38 -6.72 -8.93
CA PHE A 96 9.59 -5.51 -8.75
C PHE A 96 8.24 -5.89 -8.16
N ILE A 97 7.90 -5.30 -7.02
CA ILE A 97 6.59 -5.46 -6.39
C ILE A 97 5.85 -4.14 -6.56
N THR A 98 4.71 -4.17 -7.25
CA THR A 98 3.91 -2.98 -7.52
C THR A 98 2.42 -3.31 -7.53
N GLU A 99 1.61 -2.35 -7.10
CA GLU A 99 0.14 -2.42 -7.22
C GLU A 99 -0.36 -1.87 -8.55
N ASN A 100 0.43 -1.02 -9.23
CA ASN A 100 0.05 -0.37 -10.47
C ASN A 100 1.11 -0.53 -11.56
N ILE A 101 0.93 -1.55 -12.39
CA ILE A 101 1.81 -1.85 -13.53
C ILE A 101 1.88 -0.72 -14.57
N SER A 102 0.89 0.17 -14.63
CA SER A 102 0.86 1.28 -15.60
C SER A 102 1.87 2.37 -15.27
N ALA A 103 2.30 2.48 -14.00
CA ALA A 103 3.35 3.41 -13.58
C ALA A 103 4.75 2.95 -14.04
N MET A 104 4.91 1.67 -14.36
CA MET A 104 6.17 1.09 -14.84
C MET A 104 6.37 1.39 -16.33
N MET A 105 7.57 1.84 -16.67
CA MET A 105 7.94 2.14 -18.05
C MET A 105 7.91 0.87 -18.93
N LYS A 106 7.30 0.97 -20.12
CA LYS A 106 7.21 -0.14 -21.10
C LYS A 106 8.54 -0.88 -21.35
N PRO A 107 9.70 -0.20 -21.50
CA PRO A 107 10.97 -0.88 -21.75
C PRO A 107 11.49 -1.73 -20.58
N LEU A 108 11.05 -1.45 -19.35
CA LEU A 108 11.39 -2.26 -18.19
C LEU A 108 10.47 -3.49 -18.15
N ARG A 109 9.16 -3.30 -18.34
CA ARG A 109 8.18 -4.40 -18.41
C ARG A 109 8.51 -5.45 -19.48
N SER A 110 8.97 -5.01 -20.65
CA SER A 110 9.32 -5.94 -21.74
C SER A 110 10.50 -6.87 -21.42
N ARG A 111 11.23 -6.62 -20.33
CA ARG A 111 12.38 -7.44 -19.86
C ARG A 111 12.03 -8.29 -18.64
N CYS A 112 10.82 -8.17 -18.11
CA CYS A 112 10.38 -8.85 -16.90
C CYS A 112 9.27 -9.86 -17.22
N LEU A 113 9.17 -10.89 -16.39
CA LEU A 113 7.99 -11.76 -16.37
C LEU A 113 6.92 -11.09 -15.51
N ASP A 114 5.80 -10.74 -16.13
CA ASP A 114 4.67 -10.15 -15.43
C ASP A 114 3.86 -11.25 -14.73
N ILE A 115 3.88 -11.25 -13.40
CA ILE A 115 3.09 -12.16 -12.57
C ILE A 115 1.99 -11.35 -11.89
N ARG A 116 0.74 -11.62 -12.23
CA ARG A 116 -0.42 -11.00 -11.58
C ARG A 116 -0.85 -11.85 -10.39
N ILE A 117 -0.90 -11.23 -9.22
CA ILE A 117 -1.48 -11.82 -8.00
C ILE A 117 -2.90 -11.28 -7.87
N GLU A 118 -3.89 -12.15 -8.02
CA GLU A 118 -5.29 -11.79 -7.88
C GLU A 118 -5.72 -11.79 -6.41
N LEU A 119 -6.82 -11.10 -6.10
CA LEU A 119 -7.39 -11.18 -4.77
C LEU A 119 -7.93 -12.60 -4.54
N PRO A 120 -7.76 -13.15 -3.33
CA PRO A 120 -8.31 -14.46 -3.02
C PRO A 120 -9.84 -14.43 -3.13
N THR A 121 -10.39 -15.55 -3.57
CA THR A 121 -11.85 -15.73 -3.66
C THR A 121 -12.46 -15.81 -2.26
N TYR A 122 -13.78 -15.59 -2.20
CA TYR A 122 -14.53 -15.72 -0.94
C TYR A 122 -14.34 -17.11 -0.31
N ASP A 123 -14.42 -18.16 -1.11
CA ASP A 123 -14.27 -19.54 -0.65
C ASP A 123 -12.86 -19.84 -0.12
N GLU A 124 -11.81 -19.29 -0.76
CA GLU A 124 -10.43 -19.43 -0.28
C GLU A 124 -10.23 -18.73 1.06
N LEU A 125 -10.77 -17.52 1.21
CA LEU A 125 -10.74 -16.80 2.48
C LEU A 125 -11.54 -17.52 3.57
N ASP A 126 -12.70 -18.06 3.22
CA ASP A 126 -13.55 -18.82 4.13
C ASP A 126 -12.82 -20.06 4.65
N ARG A 127 -12.18 -20.82 3.76
CA ARG A 127 -11.32 -21.98 4.12
C ARG A 127 -10.14 -21.57 4.98
N LEU A 128 -9.48 -20.46 4.66
CA LEU A 128 -8.34 -19.95 5.41
C LEU A 128 -8.73 -19.55 6.84
N ILE A 129 -9.84 -18.85 7.02
CA ILE A 129 -10.36 -18.51 8.36
C ILE A 129 -10.72 -19.78 9.13
N THR A 130 -11.40 -20.75 8.51
CA THR A 130 -11.73 -22.03 9.18
C THR A 130 -10.47 -22.74 9.67
N ASN A 131 -9.42 -22.81 8.83
CA ASN A 131 -8.17 -23.47 9.18
C ASN A 131 -7.49 -22.78 10.36
N ILE A 132 -7.41 -21.44 10.34
CA ILE A 132 -6.84 -20.66 11.47
C ILE A 132 -7.66 -20.89 12.75
N CYS A 133 -8.99 -20.87 12.67
CA CYS A 133 -9.84 -21.13 13.83
C CYS A 133 -9.65 -22.54 14.41
N GLN A 134 -9.43 -23.55 13.55
CA GLN A 134 -9.12 -24.91 13.97
C GLN A 134 -7.76 -25.00 14.67
N GLN A 135 -6.73 -24.35 14.13
CA GLN A 135 -5.38 -24.32 14.70
C GLN A 135 -5.32 -23.58 16.04
N GLU A 136 -6.07 -22.47 16.15
CA GLU A 136 -6.13 -21.65 17.36
C GLU A 136 -7.17 -22.14 18.37
N HIS A 137 -7.88 -23.26 18.09
CA HIS A 137 -8.96 -23.81 18.92
C HIS A 137 -10.03 -22.77 19.30
N THR A 138 -10.41 -21.91 18.34
CA THR A 138 -11.40 -20.85 18.55
C THR A 138 -12.70 -21.14 17.81
N HIS A 139 -13.82 -20.87 18.46
CA HIS A 139 -15.14 -20.93 17.85
C HIS A 139 -15.57 -19.55 17.35
N ILE A 140 -15.95 -19.49 16.07
CA ILE A 140 -16.56 -18.33 15.42
C ILE A 140 -17.91 -18.75 14.83
N THR A 141 -18.92 -17.89 14.98
CA THR A 141 -20.24 -18.12 14.38
C THR A 141 -20.15 -17.88 12.86
N GLN A 142 -20.86 -18.67 12.06
CA GLN A 142 -20.92 -18.47 10.61
C GLN A 142 -21.33 -17.04 10.22
N LYS A 143 -22.28 -16.44 10.95
CA LYS A 143 -22.70 -15.04 10.76
C LYS A 143 -21.55 -14.05 10.93
N ASP A 144 -20.72 -14.24 11.96
CA ASP A 144 -19.61 -13.32 12.26
C ASP A 144 -18.50 -13.46 11.22
N LYS A 145 -18.26 -14.70 10.76
CA LYS A 145 -17.33 -15.00 9.67
C LYS A 145 -17.75 -14.31 8.37
N GLU A 146 -19.02 -14.41 7.99
CA GLU A 146 -19.58 -13.74 6.82
C GLU A 146 -19.44 -12.22 6.93
N MET A 147 -19.71 -11.65 8.12
CA MET A 147 -19.51 -10.20 8.35
C MET A 147 -18.06 -9.77 8.17
N ILE A 148 -17.09 -10.53 8.71
CA ILE A 148 -15.66 -10.23 8.57
C ILE A 148 -15.25 -10.29 7.10
N LEU A 149 -15.67 -11.32 6.36
CA LEU A 149 -15.36 -11.47 4.94
C LEU A 149 -15.93 -10.32 4.11
N ASN A 150 -17.20 -9.97 4.34
CA ASN A 150 -17.88 -8.90 3.61
C ASN A 150 -17.29 -7.52 3.91
N SER A 151 -16.80 -7.27 5.13
CA SER A 151 -16.24 -5.96 5.50
C SER A 151 -14.88 -5.64 4.86
N ASN A 152 -14.14 -6.66 4.41
CA ASN A 152 -12.72 -6.53 4.06
C ASN A 152 -12.45 -6.56 2.54
N ASN A 153 -13.48 -6.70 1.69
CA ASN A 153 -13.37 -6.67 0.22
C ASN A 153 -12.23 -7.53 -0.36
N GLY A 154 -12.04 -8.74 0.18
CA GLY A 154 -11.00 -9.66 -0.29
C GLY A 154 -9.57 -9.34 0.16
N ASN A 155 -9.35 -8.28 0.96
CA ASN A 155 -8.02 -7.97 1.48
C ASN A 155 -7.64 -8.94 2.60
N LEU A 156 -6.73 -9.87 2.30
CA LEU A 156 -6.27 -10.88 3.25
C LEU A 156 -5.66 -10.27 4.52
N ARG A 157 -4.84 -9.22 4.39
CA ARG A 157 -4.18 -8.59 5.54
C ARG A 157 -5.20 -7.99 6.51
N THR A 158 -6.15 -7.21 6.00
CA THR A 158 -7.18 -6.60 6.85
C THR A 158 -8.13 -7.64 7.43
N THR A 159 -8.44 -8.69 6.66
CA THR A 159 -9.24 -9.83 7.12
C THR A 159 -8.57 -10.52 8.30
N LEU A 160 -7.28 -10.84 8.20
CA LEU A 160 -6.51 -11.46 9.28
C LEU A 160 -6.42 -10.58 10.52
N ILE A 161 -6.18 -9.28 10.36
CA ILE A 161 -6.15 -8.33 11.50
C ILE A 161 -7.52 -8.27 12.17
N THR A 162 -8.60 -8.20 11.40
CA THR A 162 -9.97 -8.16 11.92
C THR A 162 -10.30 -9.44 12.67
N LEU A 163 -9.92 -10.61 12.11
CA LEU A 163 -10.08 -11.91 12.75
C LEU A 163 -9.30 -11.98 14.07
N PHE A 164 -8.04 -11.54 14.07
CA PHE A 164 -7.20 -11.53 15.27
C PHE A 164 -7.83 -10.69 16.40
N VAL A 165 -8.28 -9.47 16.09
CA VAL A 165 -8.94 -8.60 17.07
C VAL A 165 -10.28 -9.20 17.52
N TYR A 166 -11.05 -9.83 16.62
CA TYR A 166 -12.30 -10.50 16.96
C TYR A 166 -12.05 -11.67 17.92
N ILE A 167 -11.01 -12.48 17.70
CA ILE A 167 -10.67 -13.60 18.58
C ILE A 167 -10.39 -13.10 20.01
N GLN A 168 -9.63 -12.00 20.14
CA GLN A 168 -9.25 -11.44 21.44
C GLN A 168 -10.39 -10.72 22.16
N THR A 169 -11.19 -9.93 21.44
CA THR A 169 -12.16 -9.01 22.04
C THR A 169 -13.61 -9.46 21.90
N LYS A 170 -13.87 -10.47 21.05
CA LYS A 170 -15.22 -10.90 20.62
C LYS A 170 -16.07 -9.76 20.03
N ARG A 171 -15.42 -8.72 19.51
CA ARG A 171 -16.05 -7.58 18.84
C ARG A 171 -15.53 -7.45 17.41
N LEU A 172 -16.42 -7.05 16.51
CA LEU A 172 -16.03 -6.72 15.14
C LEU A 172 -15.15 -5.47 15.16
N PHE A 173 -13.94 -5.60 14.63
CA PHE A 173 -13.01 -4.51 14.54
C PHE A 173 -13.30 -3.68 13.29
N LYS A 174 -13.48 -2.38 13.50
CA LYS A 174 -13.47 -1.39 12.42
C LYS A 174 -12.49 -0.29 12.80
N PRO A 175 -11.54 0.08 11.91
CA PRO A 175 -10.60 1.16 12.20
C PRO A 175 -11.32 2.47 12.55
N THR A 176 -10.86 3.16 13.59
CA THR A 176 -11.47 4.40 14.08
C THR A 176 -11.61 5.47 12.99
N TRP A 177 -10.59 5.62 12.15
CA TRP A 177 -10.61 6.57 11.04
C TRP A 177 -11.73 6.27 10.03
N LYS A 178 -12.05 4.99 9.78
CA LYS A 178 -13.16 4.60 8.90
C LYS A 178 -14.52 4.95 9.51
N ILE A 179 -14.70 4.73 10.81
CA ILE A 179 -15.92 5.13 11.52
C ILE A 179 -16.10 6.65 11.43
N SER A 180 -15.02 7.40 11.63
CA SER A 180 -15.03 8.85 11.50
C SER A 180 -15.33 9.31 10.07
N CYS A 181 -14.84 8.64 9.03
CA CYS A 181 -15.23 8.89 7.64
C CYS A 181 -16.73 8.68 7.40
N GLU A 182 -17.34 7.63 7.97
CA GLU A 182 -18.78 7.40 7.87
C GLU A 182 -19.61 8.49 8.53
N LEU A 183 -19.15 8.97 9.69
CA LEU A 183 -19.79 10.09 10.38
C LEU A 183 -19.69 11.38 9.56
N ILE A 184 -18.54 11.63 8.93
CA ILE A 184 -18.35 12.77 8.03
C ILE A 184 -19.33 12.69 6.87
N VAL A 185 -19.41 11.56 6.17
CA VAL A 185 -20.33 11.37 5.04
C VAL A 185 -21.79 11.52 5.46
N LYS A 186 -22.20 10.93 6.59
CA LYS A 186 -23.55 11.13 7.12
C LYS A 186 -23.86 12.60 7.41
N THR A 187 -22.90 13.33 7.97
CA THR A 187 -23.05 14.77 8.25
C THR A 187 -23.21 15.57 6.96
N ILE A 188 -22.42 15.25 5.92
CA ILE A 188 -22.51 15.89 4.60
C ILE A 188 -23.89 15.65 3.96
N VAL A 189 -24.40 14.42 4.04
CA VAL A 189 -25.69 14.04 3.43
C VAL A 189 -26.88 14.69 4.16
N VAL A 190 -26.85 14.73 5.50
CA VAL A 190 -27.98 15.24 6.30
C VAL A 190 -28.00 16.76 6.36
N THR A 191 -26.83 17.40 6.48
CA THR A 191 -26.74 18.86 6.69
C THR A 191 -25.62 19.47 5.84
N PRO A 192 -25.87 19.73 4.54
CA PRO A 192 -24.91 20.40 3.67
C PRO A 192 -24.85 21.91 4.01
N ASN A 193 -24.22 22.25 5.13
CA ASN A 193 -23.96 23.63 5.54
C ASN A 193 -22.45 23.90 5.51
N VAL A 194 -22.04 24.98 4.84
CA VAL A 194 -20.64 25.41 4.71
C VAL A 194 -19.97 25.60 6.07
N GLU A 195 -20.70 26.10 7.08
CA GLU A 195 -20.15 26.26 8.43
C GLU A 195 -19.82 24.92 9.11
N VAL A 196 -20.67 23.91 8.92
CA VAL A 196 -20.47 22.57 9.47
C VAL A 196 -19.25 21.91 8.83
N ILE A 197 -19.09 22.07 7.52
CA ILE A 197 -17.93 21.56 6.78
C ILE A 197 -16.64 22.20 7.30
N GLN A 198 -16.61 23.52 7.43
CA GLN A 198 -15.42 24.24 7.89
C GLN A 198 -15.08 23.98 9.36
N LYS A 199 -16.08 23.91 10.25
CA LYS A 199 -15.86 23.78 11.69
C LYS A 199 -15.67 22.33 12.17
N LEU A 200 -16.28 21.34 11.50
CA LEU A 200 -16.26 19.94 11.97
C LEU A 200 -15.50 18.98 11.05
N ILE A 201 -15.60 19.14 9.73
CA ILE A 201 -15.00 18.19 8.79
C ILE A 201 -13.53 18.50 8.56
N ARG A 202 -13.21 19.77 8.31
CA ARG A 202 -11.82 20.21 8.05
C ARG A 202 -10.86 19.84 9.19
N PRO A 203 -11.15 20.08 10.48
CA PRO A 203 -10.25 19.69 11.57
C PRO A 203 -10.02 18.17 11.62
N LYS A 204 -11.06 17.36 11.40
CA LYS A 204 -10.94 15.89 11.38
C LYS A 204 -10.10 15.39 10.20
N LEU A 205 -10.24 16.00 9.03
CA LEU A 205 -9.40 15.66 7.89
C LEU A 205 -7.93 16.04 8.14
N CYS A 206 -7.66 17.20 8.76
CA CYS A 206 -6.31 17.58 9.17
C CYS A 206 -5.75 16.57 10.19
N GLU A 207 -6.52 16.17 11.20
CA GLU A 207 -6.14 15.16 12.19
C GLU A 207 -5.75 13.84 11.53
N PHE A 208 -6.48 13.40 10.49
CA PHE A 208 -6.10 12.19 9.75
C PHE A 208 -4.75 12.31 9.04
N ILE A 209 -4.48 13.47 8.44
CA ILE A 209 -3.20 13.73 7.75
C ILE A 209 -2.07 13.77 8.79
N GLU A 210 -2.28 14.43 9.93
CA GLU A 210 -1.32 14.49 11.04
C GLU A 210 -1.00 13.09 11.59
N ASN A 211 -2.00 12.20 11.63
CA ASN A 211 -1.83 10.78 12.00
C ASN A 211 -1.15 9.93 10.90
N GLY A 212 -0.70 10.54 9.80
CA GLY A 212 0.05 9.86 8.74
C GLY A 212 -0.83 9.09 7.74
N LEU A 213 -2.15 9.33 7.72
CA LEU A 213 -3.00 8.74 6.69
C LEU A 213 -2.81 9.45 5.36
N SER A 214 -2.61 8.66 4.31
CA SER A 214 -2.47 9.20 2.96
C SER A 214 -3.76 9.92 2.53
N PRO A 215 -3.68 11.16 2.03
CA PRO A 215 -4.83 11.88 1.50
C PRO A 215 -5.62 11.10 0.43
N SER A 216 -4.92 10.36 -0.44
CA SER A 216 -5.57 9.55 -1.48
C SER A 216 -6.40 8.41 -0.90
N LEU A 217 -5.98 7.84 0.24
CA LEU A 217 -6.71 6.80 0.95
C LEU A 217 -8.00 7.36 1.57
N ILE A 218 -7.90 8.52 2.22
CA ILE A 218 -9.05 9.20 2.84
C ILE A 218 -10.09 9.55 1.78
N LEU A 219 -9.67 10.17 0.68
CA LEU A 219 -10.55 10.53 -0.44
C LEU A 219 -11.23 9.30 -1.05
N LYS A 220 -10.49 8.20 -1.25
CA LYS A 220 -11.06 6.95 -1.79
C LYS A 220 -12.13 6.36 -0.87
N GLU A 221 -11.91 6.37 0.44
CA GLU A 221 -12.89 5.85 1.41
C GLU A 221 -14.14 6.74 1.45
N ILE A 222 -13.97 8.07 1.56
CA ILE A 222 -15.08 9.03 1.55
C ILE A 222 -15.89 8.90 0.27
N PHE A 223 -15.22 8.81 -0.89
CA PHE A 223 -15.88 8.61 -2.17
C PHE A 223 -16.71 7.33 -2.21
N THR A 224 -16.14 6.21 -1.78
CA THR A 224 -16.83 4.92 -1.77
C THR A 224 -18.09 4.98 -0.89
N LEU A 225 -17.99 5.62 0.28
CA LEU A 225 -19.11 5.82 1.19
C LEU A 225 -20.17 6.76 0.61
N CYS A 226 -19.78 7.86 -0.05
CA CYS A 226 -20.70 8.77 -0.72
C CYS A 226 -21.45 8.07 -1.88
N MET A 227 -20.76 7.26 -2.68
CA MET A 227 -21.37 6.53 -3.79
C MET A 227 -22.38 5.48 -3.32
N ASN A 228 -22.12 4.86 -2.17
CA ASN A 228 -23.02 3.90 -1.53
C ASN A 228 -24.17 4.55 -0.74
N SER A 229 -24.16 5.88 -0.59
CA SER A 229 -25.21 6.62 0.13
C SER A 229 -26.41 6.92 -0.78
N ASN A 230 -27.57 7.21 -0.17
CA ASN A 230 -28.82 7.59 -0.85
C ASN A 230 -28.79 9.04 -1.37
N ILE A 231 -27.74 9.40 -2.12
CA ILE A 231 -27.61 10.71 -2.77
C ILE A 231 -28.16 10.60 -4.19
N ASP A 232 -28.81 11.66 -4.67
CA ASP A 232 -29.28 11.78 -6.06
C ASP A 232 -28.14 11.59 -7.08
N GLN A 233 -28.48 10.95 -8.19
CA GLN A 233 -27.51 10.53 -9.21
C GLN A 233 -26.76 11.72 -9.86
N LEU A 234 -27.40 12.88 -9.96
CA LEU A 234 -26.79 14.12 -10.45
C LEU A 234 -25.66 14.62 -9.53
N TYR A 235 -25.85 14.56 -8.22
CA TYR A 235 -24.82 14.95 -7.26
C TYR A 235 -23.68 13.94 -7.22
N LYS A 236 -23.98 12.64 -7.40
CA LYS A 236 -22.93 11.61 -7.54
C LYS A 236 -22.01 11.90 -8.74
N LEU A 237 -22.57 12.32 -9.87
CA LEU A 237 -21.78 12.73 -11.04
C LEU A 237 -20.90 13.95 -10.74
N GLY A 238 -21.44 14.97 -10.07
CA GLY A 238 -20.65 16.14 -9.64
C GLY A 238 -19.49 15.78 -8.71
N VAL A 239 -19.71 14.87 -7.75
CA VAL A 239 -18.66 14.37 -6.85
C VAL A 239 -17.56 13.64 -7.63
N VAL A 240 -17.91 12.85 -8.64
CA VAL A 240 -16.94 12.17 -9.51
C VAL A 240 -16.06 13.18 -10.26
N GLU A 241 -16.64 14.23 -10.83
CA GLU A 241 -15.88 15.27 -11.53
C GLU A 241 -14.92 16.02 -10.61
N ILE A 242 -15.38 16.35 -9.40
CA ILE A 242 -14.55 17.04 -8.39
C ILE A 242 -13.37 16.14 -7.99
N ILE A 243 -13.60 14.85 -7.73
CA ILE A 243 -12.53 13.92 -7.37
C ILE A 243 -11.54 13.72 -8.51
N HIS A 244 -12.02 13.64 -9.75
CA HIS A 244 -11.12 13.55 -10.92
C HIS A 244 -10.18 14.75 -10.98
N LYS A 245 -10.69 15.97 -10.76
CA LYS A 245 -9.84 17.19 -10.68
C LYS A 245 -8.83 17.11 -9.53
N PHE A 246 -9.23 16.57 -8.39
CA PHE A 246 -8.35 16.42 -7.23
C PHE A 246 -7.23 15.39 -7.43
N VAL A 247 -7.52 14.25 -8.06
CA VAL A 247 -6.52 13.21 -8.34
C VAL A 247 -5.49 13.69 -9.37
N CYS A 248 -5.88 14.55 -10.31
CA CYS A 248 -4.96 15.12 -11.30
C CYS A 248 -4.08 16.26 -10.74
N CYS A 249 -4.48 16.94 -9.66
CA CYS A 249 -3.70 18.03 -9.06
C CYS A 249 -2.70 17.52 -8.02
N SER A 250 -1.41 17.64 -8.35
CA SER A 250 -0.24 17.10 -7.63
C SER A 250 0.03 17.65 -6.21
N SER A 251 -0.76 18.59 -5.69
CA SER A 251 -0.60 19.16 -4.34
C SER A 251 -1.67 18.65 -3.36
N LEU A 252 -1.52 17.41 -2.86
CA LEU A 252 -2.57 16.74 -2.06
C LEU A 252 -2.83 17.38 -0.68
N SER A 253 -1.89 18.12 -0.08
CA SER A 253 -2.06 18.70 1.27
C SER A 253 -3.00 19.91 1.30
N PHE A 254 -2.94 20.78 0.29
CA PHE A 254 -3.83 21.95 0.17
C PHE A 254 -5.27 21.56 -0.24
N ASN A 255 -5.40 20.40 -0.88
CA ASN A 255 -6.56 20.02 -1.65
C ASN A 255 -7.68 19.36 -0.85
N LEU A 256 -7.37 18.63 0.24
CA LEU A 256 -8.38 17.97 1.07
C LEU A 256 -9.36 18.93 1.77
N THR A 257 -8.97 20.20 1.94
CA THR A 257 -9.84 21.23 2.54
C THR A 257 -10.65 22.02 1.51
N THR A 258 -10.30 21.88 0.23
CA THR A 258 -11.07 22.45 -0.90
C THR A 258 -12.11 21.44 -1.41
N PHE A 259 -11.88 20.14 -1.18
CA PHE A 259 -12.85 19.05 -1.36
C PHE A 259 -13.94 19.10 -0.29
#